data_AF-A0A317GFW0-F1
#
_entry.id   AF-A0A317GFW0-F1
#
_cell.length_a   1.000
_cell.length_b   1.000
_cell.length_c   1.000
_cell.angle_alpha   90.00
_cell.angle_beta   90.00
_cell.angle_gamma   90.00
#
_symmetry.space_group_name_H-M   'P 1'
#
loop_
_entity.id
_entity.type
_entity.pdbx_description
1 polymer ?
#
loop_
_entity_poly.entity_id
_entity_poly.type
_entity_poly.pdbx_seq_one_letter_code
_entity_poly.pdbx_strand_id
1 'polypeptide(L)' 'FVKSITFDNGKEFAGWREIANKYDLHTYFAEVGAPNQRGLNENNNGLLRRDGLSKKLDFRDLPDELVTQLMH' A
#
# COMPACT_ATOMS: atom_id res chain seq x y z
N PHE A 1 -8.52 8.92 12.26
CA PHE A 1 -9.44 9.15 11.13
C PHE A 1 -8.62 9.38 9.88
N VAL A 2 -8.83 8.56 8.83
CA VAL A 2 -8.13 8.70 7.55
C VAL A 2 -8.95 9.64 6.68
N LYS A 3 -8.33 10.65 6.07
CA LYS A 3 -9.03 11.64 5.21
C LYS A 3 -8.98 11.29 3.73
N SER A 4 -7.89 10.66 3.32
CA SER A 4 -7.65 10.30 1.93
C SER A 4 -6.65 9.17 1.79
N ILE A 5 -6.66 8.51 0.64
CA ILE A 5 -5.67 7.50 0.24
C ILE A 5 -5.14 7.86 -1.15
N THR A 6 -3.83 7.80 -1.32
CA THR A 6 -3.18 7.92 -2.63
C THR A 6 -2.70 6.55 -3.07
N PHE A 7 -3.23 6.06 -4.19
CA PHE A 7 -2.87 4.79 -4.80
C PHE A 7 -1.79 4.97 -5.86
N ASP A 8 -1.08 3.89 -6.16
CA ASP A 8 -0.38 3.80 -7.43
C ASP A 8 -1.29 3.15 -8.50
N ASN A 9 -0.78 2.99 -9.71
CA ASN A 9 -1.55 2.42 -10.83
C ASN A 9 -1.49 0.88 -10.87
N GLY A 10 -1.23 0.23 -9.73
CA GLY A 10 -1.28 -1.22 -9.58
C GLY A 10 -2.69 -1.78 -9.83
N LYS A 11 -2.77 -2.96 -10.45
CA LYS A 11 -4.06 -3.61 -10.76
C LYS A 11 -4.77 -4.12 -9.51
N GLU A 12 -4.00 -4.40 -8.47
CA GLU A 12 -4.48 -4.74 -7.13
C GLU A 12 -5.39 -3.66 -6.53
N PHE A 13 -5.28 -2.40 -7.00
CA PHE A 13 -6.10 -1.28 -6.56
C PHE A 13 -7.33 -1.02 -7.45
N ALA A 14 -7.67 -1.90 -8.38
CA ALA A 14 -8.85 -1.71 -9.25
C ALA A 14 -10.17 -1.54 -8.46
N GLY A 15 -10.25 -2.10 -7.24
CA GLY A 15 -11.37 -1.97 -6.32
C GLY A 15 -11.40 -0.72 -5.44
N TRP A 16 -10.52 0.28 -5.67
CA TRP A 16 -10.38 1.47 -4.82
C TRP A 16 -11.69 2.20 -4.51
N ARG A 17 -12.64 2.19 -5.45
CA ARG A 17 -13.93 2.89 -5.34
C ARG A 17 -14.83 2.29 -4.27
N GLU A 18 -14.78 0.97 -4.07
CA GLU A 18 -15.55 0.30 -3.02
C GLU A 18 -15.10 0.72 -1.63
N ILE A 19 -13.78 0.84 -1.44
CA ILE A 19 -13.16 1.31 -0.20
C ILE A 19 -13.50 2.78 0.03
N ALA A 20 -13.37 3.61 -1.01
CA ALA A 20 -13.68 5.04 -0.94
C ALA A 20 -15.12 5.30 -0.50
N ASN A 21 -16.07 4.59 -1.11
CA ASN A 21 -17.50 4.74 -0.82
C ASN A 21 -17.86 4.22 0.58
N LYS A 22 -17.28 3.09 1.00
CA LYS A 22 -17.57 2.49 2.30
C LYS A 22 -17.14 3.38 3.46
N TYR A 23 -16.06 4.14 3.29
CA TYR A 23 -15.43 4.92 4.35
C TYR A 23 -15.47 6.43 4.12
N ASP A 24 -16.17 6.90 3.08
CA ASP A 24 -16.27 8.31 2.69
C ASP A 24 -14.88 8.99 2.56
N LEU A 25 -13.99 8.35 1.79
CA LEU A 25 -12.60 8.78 1.64
C LEU A 25 -12.35 9.46 0.29
N HIS A 26 -11.53 10.50 0.31
CA HIS A 26 -10.94 11.02 -0.92
C HIS A 26 -9.84 10.08 -1.44
N THR A 27 -9.79 9.88 -2.75
CA THR A 27 -8.81 9.00 -3.38
C THR A 27 -8.05 9.70 -4.48
N TYR A 28 -6.75 9.49 -4.52
CA TYR A 28 -5.85 10.04 -5.52
C TYR A 28 -5.01 8.93 -6.17
N PHE A 29 -4.46 9.22 -7.35
CA PHE A 29 -3.54 8.32 -8.04
C PHE A 29 -2.24 9.05 -8.37
N ALA A 30 -1.12 8.35 -8.24
CA ALA A 30 0.14 8.84 -8.77
C ALA A 30 0.08 8.92 -10.31
N GLU A 31 0.75 9.92 -10.88
CA GLU A 31 0.88 10.06 -12.32
C GLU A 31 1.62 8.87 -12.94
N VAL A 32 1.24 8.52 -14.17
CA VAL A 32 1.88 7.44 -14.93
C VAL A 32 3.33 7.82 -15.20
N GLY A 33 4.26 6.96 -14.80
CA GLY A 33 5.69 7.20 -15.00
C GLY A 33 6.33 8.17 -14.00
N ALA A 34 5.63 8.55 -12.92
CA ALA A 34 6.16 9.43 -11.86
C ALA A 34 6.46 8.65 -10.56
N PRO A 35 7.58 7.90 -10.47
CA PRO A 35 7.95 7.17 -9.25
C PRO A 35 8.26 8.10 -8.06
N ASN A 36 8.73 9.32 -8.33
CA ASN A 36 9.01 10.34 -7.32
C ASN A 36 7.76 10.76 -6.51
N GLN A 37 6.56 10.67 -7.07
CA GLN A 37 5.30 10.89 -6.33
C GLN A 37 4.99 9.78 -5.32
N ARG A 38 5.77 8.70 -5.33
CA ARG A 38 5.62 7.51 -4.49
C ARG A 38 6.85 7.28 -3.59
N GLY A 39 7.70 8.29 -3.39
CA GLY A 39 8.96 8.15 -2.65
C GLY A 39 8.78 7.58 -1.23
N LEU A 40 7.72 7.96 -0.52
CA LEU A 40 7.43 7.38 0.80
C LEU A 40 7.02 5.90 0.72
N ASN A 41 6.26 5.53 -0.30
CA ASN A 41 5.81 4.16 -0.50
C ASN A 41 6.99 3.23 -0.84
N GLU A 42 7.89 3.69 -1.71
CA GLU A 42 9.12 2.95 -2.05
C GLU A 42 10.04 2.80 -0.83
N ASN A 43 10.19 3.85 -0.04
CA ASN A 43 10.98 3.80 1.20
C ASN A 43 10.40 2.80 2.21
N ASN A 44 9.09 2.85 2.44
CA ASN A 44 8.41 1.95 3.38
C ASN A 44 8.48 0.49 2.92
N ASN A 45 8.26 0.24 1.63
CA ASN A 45 8.48 -1.10 1.05
C ASN A 45 9.93 -1.57 1.24
N GLY A 46 10.90 -0.67 1.12
CA GLY A 46 12.31 -0.96 1.39
C GLY A 46 12.56 -1.39 2.83
N LEU A 47 11.97 -0.70 3.81
CA LEU A 47 12.07 -1.04 5.24
C LEU A 47 11.47 -2.42 5.52
N LEU A 48 10.24 -2.66 5.05
CA LEU A 48 9.57 -3.96 5.19
C LEU A 48 10.44 -5.12 4.68
N ARG A 49 11.12 -4.94 3.54
CA ARG A 49 12.02 -5.96 2.97
C ARG A 49 13.33 -6.11 3.76
N ARG A 50 13.82 -5.06 4.42
CA ARG A 50 15.00 -5.12 5.31
C ARG A 50 14.66 -5.82 6.62
N ASP A 51 13.47 -5.59 7.15
CA ASP A 51 13.03 -6.05 8.47
C ASP A 51 12.47 -7.50 8.47
N GLY A 52 12.61 -8.22 7.35
CA GLY A 52 12.43 -9.67 7.31
C GLY A 52 11.40 -10.19 6.30
N LEU A 53 10.65 -9.33 5.61
CA LEU A 53 9.77 -9.77 4.52
C LEU A 53 10.59 -10.14 3.29
N SER A 54 10.97 -11.42 3.18
CA SER A 54 11.72 -11.91 2.01
C SER A 54 11.01 -11.53 0.70
N LYS A 55 11.77 -11.16 -0.35
CA LYS A 55 11.19 -10.80 -1.67
C LYS A 55 10.30 -11.89 -2.28
N LYS A 56 10.49 -13.14 -1.86
CA LYS A 56 9.71 -14.30 -2.34
C LYS A 56 8.35 -14.43 -1.66
N LEU A 57 8.14 -13.71 -0.56
CA LEU A 57 6.86 -13.71 0.13
C LEU A 57 5.96 -12.66 -0.52
N ASP A 58 4.89 -13.15 -1.12
CA ASP A 58 3.81 -12.34 -1.66
C ASP A 58 3.02 -11.73 -0.51
N PHE A 59 2.72 -10.44 -0.61
CA PHE A 59 1.97 -9.73 0.44
C PHE A 59 0.53 -10.24 0.56
N ARG A 60 -0.01 -10.87 -0.48
CA ARG A 60 -1.34 -11.50 -0.48
C ARG A 60 -1.40 -12.74 0.41
N ASP A 61 -0.27 -13.38 0.66
CA ASP A 61 -0.18 -14.64 1.39
C ASP A 61 0.42 -14.44 2.80
N LEU A 62 0.44 -13.20 3.31
CA LEU A 62 0.96 -12.91 4.63
C LEU A 62 0.00 -13.35 5.73
N PRO A 63 0.46 -14.10 6.75
CA PRO A 63 -0.33 -14.37 7.94
C PRO A 63 -0.67 -13.07 8.67
N ASP A 64 -1.92 -12.93 9.14
CA ASP A 64 -2.39 -11.74 9.87
C ASP A 64 -1.55 -11.42 11.11
N GLU A 65 -1.01 -12.45 11.78
CA GLU A 65 -0.10 -12.30 12.93
C GLU A 65 1.17 -11.53 12.52
N LEU A 66 1.76 -11.87 11.38
CA LEU A 66 2.95 -11.20 10.86
C LEU A 66 2.64 -9.77 10.43
N VAL A 67 1.47 -9.53 9.82
CA VAL A 67 1.02 -8.17 9.46
C VAL A 67 0.91 -7.29 10.71
N THR A 68 0.30 -7.82 11.77
CA THR A 68 0.15 -7.10 13.04
C THR A 68 1.52 -6.77 13.65
N GLN A 69 2.45 -7.72 13.62
CA GLN A 69 3.80 -7.54 14.18
C GLN A 69 4.62 -6.46 13.45
N LEU A 70 4.39 -6.28 12.14
CA LEU A 70 5.05 -5.27 11.32
C LEU A 70 4.44 -3.87 11.43
N MET A 71 3.23 -3.75 11.96
CA MET A 71 2.50 -2.49 12.12
C MET A 71 2.73 -1.82 13.48
N HIS A 72 3.47 -2.47 14.38
CA HIS A 72 3.87 -1.98 15.71
C HIS A 72 5.31 -1.46 15.71
#